data_AF-A0A953Q948-F1
#
_entry.id   AF-A0A953Q948-F1
#
_cell.length_a   1.000
_cell.length_b   1.000
_cell.length_c   1.000
_cell.angle_alpha   90.00
_cell.angle_beta   90.00
_cell.angle_gamma   90.00
#
_symmetry.space_group_name_H-M   'P 1'
#
loop_
_entity.id
_entity.type
_entity.pdbx_description
1 polymer ?
#
loop_
_entity_poly.entity_id
_entity_poly.type
_entity_poly.pdbx_seq_one_letter_code
_entity_poly.pdbx_strand_id
1 'polypeptide(L)' 'MSGEQRLLLAFEMSLFARELARERIRREHPEWPEAHIARELLRVAFLPGPLPAPLR' A
#
# COMPACT_ATOMS: atom_id res chain seq x y z
N MET A 1 23.39 -13.20 4.51
CA MET A 1 22.74 -12.02 3.93
C MET A 1 23.20 -10.77 4.69
N SER A 2 23.77 -9.78 4.00
CA SER A 2 24.26 -8.52 4.60
C SER A 2 23.12 -7.61 5.05
N GLY A 3 23.44 -6.49 5.72
CA GLY A 3 22.45 -5.49 6.11
C GLY A 3 21.79 -4.81 4.90
N GLU A 4 22.59 -4.47 3.90
CA GLU A 4 22.17 -3.86 2.64
C GLU A 4 21.23 -4.81 1.87
N GLN A 5 21.57 -6.10 1.82
CA GLN A 5 20.73 -7.12 1.18
C GLN A 5 19.39 -7.28 1.91
N ARG A 6 19.37 -7.19 3.25
CA ARG A 6 18.12 -7.21 4.03
C ARG A 6 17.25 -5.98 3.73
N LEU A 7 17.85 -4.80 3.65
CA LEU A 7 17.13 -3.56 3.35
C LEU A 7 16.55 -3.58 1.94
N LEU A 8 17.32 -4.05 0.96
CA LEU A 8 16.84 -4.22 -0.41
C LEU A 8 15.65 -5.19 -0.46
N LEU A 9 15.76 -6.35 0.17
CA LEU A 9 14.69 -7.33 0.22
C LEU A 9 13.43 -6.76 0.89
N ALA A 10 13.57 -6.06 2.03
CA ALA A 10 12.44 -5.42 2.70
C ALA A 10 11.77 -4.36 1.82
N PHE A 11 12.56 -3.60 1.06
CA PHE A 11 12.05 -2.62 0.11
C PHE A 11 11.27 -3.29 -1.03
N GLU A 12 11.80 -4.34 -1.64
CA GLU A 12 11.14 -5.12 -2.70
C GLU A 12 9.82 -5.73 -2.21
N MET A 13 9.84 -6.34 -1.02
CA MET A 13 8.63 -6.87 -0.40
C MET A 13 7.58 -5.78 -0.15
N SER A 14 7.99 -4.57 0.24
CA SER A 14 7.08 -3.45 0.43
C SER A 14 6.41 -3.00 -0.88
N LEU A 15 7.13 -3.06 -2.01
CA LEU A 15 6.58 -2.73 -3.33
C LEU A 15 5.56 -3.79 -3.74
N PHE A 16 5.94 -5.05 -3.62
CA PHE A 16 5.07 -6.18 -3.94
C PHE A 16 3.77 -6.18 -3.11
N ALA A 17 3.88 -5.96 -1.80
CA ALA A 17 2.71 -5.88 -0.92
C ALA A 17 1.74 -4.74 -1.31
N ARG A 18 2.27 -3.59 -1.76
CA ARG A 18 1.45 -2.47 -2.24
C ARG A 18 0.73 -2.79 -3.53
N GLU A 19 1.38 -3.46 -4.48
CA GLU A 19 0.75 -3.87 -5.74
C GLU A 19 -0.35 -4.90 -5.49
N LEU A 20 -0.09 -5.89 -4.64
CA LEU A 20 -1.09 -6.88 -4.26
C LEU A 20 -2.32 -6.26 -3.58
N ALA A 21 -2.10 -5.32 -2.67
CA ALA A 21 -3.18 -4.58 -2.02
C ALA A 21 -3.98 -3.73 -3.03
N ARG A 22 -3.31 -3.07 -3.97
CA ARG A 22 -3.97 -2.28 -5.03
C ARG A 22 -4.86 -3.15 -5.91
N GLU A 23 -4.37 -4.30 -6.36
CA GLU A 23 -5.15 -5.23 -7.18
C GLU A 23 -6.35 -5.80 -6.41
N ARG A 24 -6.18 -6.08 -5.13
CA ARG A 24 -7.30 -6.46 -4.26
C ARG A 24 -8.36 -5.37 -4.21
N ILE A 25 -7.98 -4.12 -3.94
CA ILE A 25 -8.91 -2.98 -3.87
C ILE A 25 -9.64 -2.79 -5.21
N ARG A 26 -8.95 -2.90 -6.35
CA ARG A 26 -9.56 -2.84 -7.68
C ARG A 26 -10.62 -3.91 -7.91
N ARG A 27 -10.39 -5.13 -7.42
CA ARG A 27 -11.35 -6.23 -7.53
C ARG A 27 -12.55 -6.04 -6.61
N GLU A 28 -12.34 -5.49 -5.42
CA GLU A 28 -13.41 -5.21 -4.45
C GLU A 28 -14.25 -3.98 -4.86
N HIS A 29 -13.65 -3.03 -5.58
CA HIS A 29 -14.27 -1.76 -5.99
C HIS A 29 -13.95 -1.43 -7.47
N PRO A 30 -14.50 -2.19 -8.44
CA PRO A 30 -14.18 -2.03 -9.86
C PRO A 30 -14.62 -0.68 -10.45
N GLU A 31 -15.58 -0.01 -9.83
CA GLU A 31 -16.10 1.30 -10.24
C GLU A 31 -15.30 2.48 -9.69
N TRP A 32 -14.37 2.23 -8.76
CA TRP A 32 -13.64 3.31 -8.11
C TRP A 32 -12.65 3.99 -9.06
N PRO A 33 -12.60 5.33 -9.06
CA PRO A 33 -11.53 6.04 -9.74
C PRO A 33 -10.20 5.78 -9.02
N GLU A 34 -9.10 5.89 -9.75
CA GLU A 34 -7.74 5.66 -9.22
C GLU A 34 -7.41 6.49 -7.97
N ALA A 35 -7.98 7.68 -7.81
CA ALA A 35 -7.82 8.50 -6.61
C ALA A 35 -8.37 7.82 -5.35
N HIS A 36 -9.51 7.13 -5.44
CA HIS A 36 -10.09 6.40 -4.32
C HIS A 36 -9.27 5.15 -4.00
N ILE A 37 -8.80 4.43 -5.02
CA ILE A 37 -7.90 3.27 -4.84
C ILE A 37 -6.61 3.70 -4.14
N ALA A 38 -5.99 4.81 -4.56
CA ALA A 38 -4.78 5.33 -3.94
C ALA A 38 -4.99 5.71 -2.47
N ARG A 39 -6.12 6.36 -2.16
CA ARG A 39 -6.48 6.74 -0.79
C ARG A 39 -6.72 5.53 0.10
N GLU A 40 -7.36 4.51 -0.43
CA GLU A 40 -7.61 3.26 0.30
C GLU A 40 -6.32 2.46 0.50
N LEU A 41 -5.42 2.45 -0.48
CA LEU A 41 -4.10 1.86 -0.35
C LEU A 41 -3.29 2.53 0.77
N LEU A 42 -3.36 3.87 0.87
CA LEU A 42 -2.76 4.60 1.99
C LEU A 42 -3.40 4.17 3.31
N ARG A 43 -4.74 4.10 3.38
CA ARG A 43 -5.44 3.69 4.61
C ARG A 43 -5.00 2.31 5.08
N VAL A 44 -4.87 1.36 4.16
CA VAL A 44 -4.39 -0.01 4.43
C VAL A 44 -2.95 -0.01 4.94
N ALA A 45 -2.08 0.83 4.39
CA ALA A 45 -0.67 0.94 4.83
C ALA A 45 -0.50 1.44 6.27
N PHE A 46 -1.49 2.18 6.81
CA PHE A 46 -1.46 2.74 8.16
C PHE A 46 -2.33 1.98 9.18
N LEU A 47 -2.90 0.81 8.82
CA LEU A 47 -3.77 0.01 9.69
C LEU A 47 -3.17 -0.24 11.10
N PRO A 48 -3.97 -0.20 12.18
CA PRO A 48 -5.36 0.28 12.29
C PRO A 48 -5.45 1.81 12.54
N GLY A 49 -4.37 2.55 12.33
CA GLY A 49 -4.29 3.98 12.60
C GLY A 49 -5.04 4.84 11.58
N PRO A 50 -5.45 6.06 11.97
CA PRO A 50 -5.99 7.03 11.03
C PRO A 50 -4.91 7.44 10.02
N LEU A 51 -5.35 7.86 8.84
CA LEU A 51 -4.45 8.54 7.92
C LEU A 51 -3.81 9.76 8.63
N PRO A 52 -2.51 10.02 8.39
CA PRO A 52 -1.88 11.27 8.82
C PRO A 52 -2.73 12.48 8.41
N ALA A 53 -2.76 13.54 9.21
CA ALA A 53 -3.59 14.72 8.92
C ALA A 53 -3.47 15.28 7.49
N PRO A 54 -2.28 15.32 6.86
CA PRO A 54 -2.14 15.77 5.47
C PRO A 54 -2.73 14.83 4.42
N LEU A 55 -3.08 13.59 4.82
CA LEU A 55 -3.58 12.51 3.97
C LEU A 55 -5.04 12.14 4.28
N ARG A 56 -5.62 12.70 5.35
CA ARG A 56 -7.07 12.69 5.61
C ARG A 56 -7.74 13.67 4.64
#